data_AF-A0AAD8M045-F1
#
_entry.id   AF-A0AAD8M045-F1
#
_cell.length_a   1.000
_cell.length_b   1.000
_cell.length_c   1.000
_cell.angle_alpha   90.00
_cell.angle_beta   90.00
_cell.angle_gamma   90.00
#
_symmetry.space_group_name_H-M   'P 1'
#
loop_
_entity.id
_entity.type
_entity.pdbx_description
1 polymer ?
#
loop_
_entity_poly.entity_id
_entity_poly.type
_entity_poly.pdbx_seq_one_letter_code
_entity_poly.pdbx_strand_id
1 'polypeptide(L)'
;MDNEIDGDNDCVKEIVQRNSSFIPKRFILTENMVSKDEEITLLSAKTPVLDLALLSNGHEEEHKVLDEACKYWGFFLVINHGIPERILEDSDTLMLHGNASSQSYHGNACTYASELLSDTLPA
;
A
#
# COMPACT_ATOMS: atom_id res chain seq x y z
N MET A 1 12.50 5.68 -36.85
CA MET A 1 12.14 6.75 -35.90
C MET A 1 12.57 6.23 -34.57
N ASP A 2 13.60 6.86 -34.05
CA ASP A 2 14.45 6.29 -33.05
C ASP A 2 13.71 6.50 -31.73
N ASN A 3 13.25 5.41 -31.11
CA ASN A 3 12.57 5.45 -29.82
C ASN A 3 13.62 5.71 -28.72
N GLU A 4 14.23 6.89 -28.77
CA GLU A 4 15.13 7.37 -27.74
C GLU A 4 14.34 7.53 -26.45
N ILE A 5 14.89 7.04 -25.34
CA ILE A 5 14.27 7.20 -24.03
C ILE A 5 14.38 8.68 -23.69
N ASP A 6 13.24 9.38 -23.70
CA ASP A 6 13.16 10.72 -23.17
C ASP A 6 13.09 10.58 -21.66
N GLY A 7 14.28 10.53 -21.05
CA GLY A 7 14.41 10.40 -19.62
C GLY A 7 13.56 11.42 -18.88
N ASP A 8 13.28 12.62 -19.43
CA ASP A 8 12.52 13.74 -18.84
C ASP A 8 11.01 13.59 -18.83
N ASN A 9 10.44 12.94 -19.83
CA ASN A 9 9.00 12.88 -20.01
C ASN A 9 8.42 11.46 -19.97
N ASP A 10 9.26 10.43 -20.06
CA ASP A 10 8.81 9.04 -19.94
C ASP A 10 8.48 8.68 -18.47
N CYS A 11 7.42 7.90 -18.28
CA CYS A 11 7.10 7.35 -16.96
C CYS A 11 8.07 6.22 -16.58
N VAL A 12 8.31 6.02 -15.28
CA VAL A 12 9.29 5.03 -14.78
C VAL A 12 9.05 3.63 -15.33
N LYS A 13 7.78 3.23 -15.47
CA LYS A 13 7.40 1.93 -16.02
C LYS A 13 7.90 1.74 -17.47
N GLU A 14 7.73 2.74 -18.32
CA GLU A 14 8.16 2.69 -19.72
C GLU A 14 9.69 2.70 -19.84
N ILE A 15 10.36 3.48 -18.99
CA ILE A 15 11.83 3.55 -18.95
C ILE A 15 12.40 2.16 -18.64
N VAL A 16 11.89 1.49 -17.61
CA VAL A 16 12.35 0.15 -17.20
C VAL A 16 12.05 -0.90 -18.26
N GLN A 17 10.88 -0.84 -18.91
CA GLN A 17 10.51 -1.79 -19.98
C GLN A 17 11.41 -1.68 -21.21
N ARG A 18 11.88 -0.47 -21.55
CA ARG A 18 12.77 -0.25 -22.69
C ARG A 18 14.22 -0.58 -22.35
N ASN A 19 14.70 -0.12 -21.20
CA ASN A 19 16.06 -0.38 -20.74
C ASN A 19 16.16 -0.33 -19.22
N SER A 20 16.16 -1.50 -18.59
CA SER A 20 16.27 -1.66 -17.13
C SER A 20 17.59 -1.16 -16.53
N SER A 21 18.63 -0.95 -17.34
CA SER A 21 19.93 -0.43 -16.89
C SER A 21 20.05 1.09 -17.07
N PHE A 22 19.09 1.75 -17.70
CA PHE A 22 19.09 3.19 -17.87
C PHE A 22 18.40 3.88 -16.69
N ILE A 23 19.14 4.76 -16.01
CA ILE A 23 18.63 5.57 -14.90
C ILE A 23 18.78 7.05 -15.28
N PRO A 24 17.67 7.79 -15.51
CA PRO A 24 17.74 9.23 -15.74
C PRO A 24 18.37 9.97 -14.57
N LYS A 25 19.15 11.02 -14.85
CA LYS A 25 19.87 11.81 -13.84
C LYS A 25 18.96 12.37 -12.72
N ARG A 26 17.68 12.66 -13.00
CA ARG A 26 16.74 13.17 -11.98
C ARG A 26 16.41 12.16 -10.88
N PHE A 27 16.58 10.86 -11.16
CA PHE A 27 16.33 9.78 -10.19
C PHE A 27 17.60 9.34 -9.46
N ILE A 28 18.77 9.90 -9.82
CA ILE A 28 20.03 9.62 -9.13
C ILE A 28 20.09 10.53 -7.90
N LEU A 29 20.01 9.92 -6.71
CA LEU A 29 20.18 10.63 -5.45
C LEU A 29 21.63 11.09 -5.31
N THR A 30 21.81 12.37 -4.96
CA THR A 30 23.14 12.93 -4.63
C THR A 30 23.32 12.95 -3.12
N GLU A 31 24.56 12.99 -2.65
CA GLU A 31 24.94 12.86 -1.23
C GLU A 31 24.18 13.82 -0.27
N ASN A 32 23.73 14.97 -0.78
CA ASN A 32 22.86 15.91 -0.05
C ASN A 32 21.42 15.41 0.21
N MET A 33 21.00 14.33 -0.44
CA MET A 33 19.68 13.67 -0.29
C MET A 33 19.77 12.33 0.46
N VAL A 34 20.96 11.72 0.53
CA VAL A 34 21.22 10.34 0.98
C VAL A 34 21.38 10.22 2.50
N SER A 35 21.47 11.35 3.23
CA SER A 35 21.56 11.37 4.70
C SER A 35 20.36 10.73 5.43
N LYS A 36 19.33 10.29 4.70
CA LYS A 36 18.13 9.62 5.24
C LYS A 36 18.10 8.10 5.06
N ASP A 37 18.94 7.51 4.21
CA ASP A 37 18.77 6.09 3.84
C ASP A 37 19.20 5.12 4.96
N GLU A 38 20.24 5.49 5.71
CA GLU A 38 20.64 4.76 6.93
C GLU A 38 19.58 4.93 8.04
N GLU A 39 18.98 6.12 8.14
CA GLU A 39 17.91 6.41 9.11
C GLU A 39 16.65 5.58 8.81
N ILE A 40 16.21 5.51 7.54
CA ILE A 40 15.04 4.74 7.11
C ILE A 40 15.20 3.24 7.39
N THR A 41 16.38 2.68 7.14
CA THR A 41 16.65 1.25 7.37
C THR A 41 16.59 0.91 8.87
N LEU A 42 17.11 1.79 9.73
CA LEU A 42 17.05 1.64 11.18
C LEU A 42 15.63 1.84 11.75
N LEU A 43 14.84 2.74 11.15
CA LEU A 43 13.44 2.97 11.52
C LEU A 43 12.57 1.76 11.17
N SER A 44 12.77 1.13 10.00
CA SER A 44 12.06 -0.09 9.60
C SER A 44 12.26 -1.24 10.59
N ALA A 45 13.49 -1.47 11.05
CA ALA A 45 13.81 -2.51 12.03
C ALA A 45 13.22 -2.28 13.43
N LYS A 46 12.76 -1.06 13.72
CA LYS A 46 12.24 -0.66 15.04
C LYS A 46 10.78 -0.20 15.01
N THR A 47 10.13 -0.27 13.85
CA THR A 47 8.76 0.22 13.70
C THR A 47 7.82 -0.55 14.63
N PRO A 48 7.00 0.12 15.45
CA PRO A 48 6.07 -0.55 16.35
C PRO A 48 5.09 -1.42 15.57
N VAL A 49 4.83 -2.62 16.09
CA VAL A 49 3.81 -3.53 15.56
C VAL A 49 2.71 -3.65 16.62
N LEU A 50 1.49 -3.34 16.23
CA LEU A 50 0.29 -3.37 17.08
C LEU A 50 -0.57 -4.58 16.72
N ASP A 51 -0.84 -5.44 17.70
CA ASP A 51 -1.80 -6.53 17.55
C ASP A 51 -3.21 -6.03 17.89
N LEU A 52 -4.02 -5.85 16.83
CA LEU A 52 -5.35 -5.27 17.01
C LEU A 52 -6.32 -6.21 17.75
N ALA A 53 -6.14 -7.53 17.64
CA ALA A 53 -6.97 -8.49 18.34
C ALA A 53 -6.71 -8.40 19.86
N LEU A 54 -5.44 -8.36 20.27
CA LEU A 54 -5.07 -8.19 21.68
C LEU A 54 -5.52 -6.83 22.23
N LEU A 55 -5.35 -5.75 21.46
CA LEU A 55 -5.86 -4.43 21.81
C LEU A 55 -7.38 -4.47 22.04
N SER A 56 -8.14 -5.08 21.13
CA SER A 56 -9.60 -5.17 21.25
C SER A 56 -10.06 -5.99 22.47
N ASN A 57 -9.23 -6.94 22.90
CA ASN A 57 -9.45 -7.74 24.10
C ASN A 57 -9.03 -7.02 25.40
N GLY A 58 -8.60 -5.75 25.31
CA GLY A 58 -8.24 -4.92 26.46
C GLY A 58 -6.87 -5.21 27.05
N HIS A 59 -5.93 -5.74 26.26
CA HIS A 59 -4.55 -5.95 26.74
C HIS A 59 -3.82 -4.61 26.85
N GLU A 60 -3.48 -4.23 28.08
CA GLU A 60 -2.84 -2.95 28.40
C GLU A 60 -1.51 -2.73 27.65
N GLU A 61 -0.77 -3.81 27.36
CA GLU A 61 0.50 -3.68 26.63
C GLU A 61 0.30 -3.14 25.21
N GLU A 62 -0.75 -3.56 24.49
CA GLU A 62 -1.07 -3.02 23.17
C GLU A 62 -1.58 -1.58 23.25
N HIS A 63 -2.26 -1.21 24.34
CA HIS A 63 -2.64 0.19 24.58
C HIS A 63 -1.40 1.09 24.72
N LYS A 64 -0.36 0.62 25.43
CA LYS A 64 0.92 1.35 25.52
C LYS A 64 1.63 1.42 24.18
N VAL A 65 1.68 0.33 23.42
CA VAL A 65 2.27 0.32 22.08
C VAL A 65 1.59 1.36 21.19
N LEU A 66 0.25 1.41 21.19
CA LEU A 66 -0.50 2.40 20.43
C LEU A 66 -0.20 3.84 20.88
N ASP A 67 -0.18 4.09 22.19
CA ASP A 67 0.09 5.41 22.76
C ASP A 67 1.50 5.91 22.43
N GLU A 68 2.52 5.07 22.61
CA GLU A 68 3.91 5.39 22.29
C GLU A 68 4.12 5.58 20.78
N ALA A 69 3.52 4.72 19.95
CA ALA A 69 3.60 4.84 18.50
C ALA A 69 2.97 6.16 18.02
N CYS A 70 1.80 6.53 18.54
CA CYS A 70 1.16 7.80 18.18
C CYS A 70 1.96 9.03 18.64
N LYS A 71 2.58 8.96 19.82
CA LYS A 71 3.32 10.10 20.40
C LYS A 71 4.69 10.31 19.76
N TYR A 72 5.42 9.23 19.51
CA TYR A 72 6.85 9.31 19.20
C TYR A 72 7.19 8.86 17.79
N TRP A 73 6.41 7.94 17.21
CA TRP A 73 6.69 7.40 15.88
C TRP A 73 5.90 8.11 14.78
N GLY A 74 4.62 8.36 15.01
CA GLY A 74 3.69 8.88 14.00
C GLY A 74 3.27 7.83 12.95
N PHE A 75 3.81 6.61 13.02
CA PHE A 75 3.39 5.45 12.22
C PHE A 75 3.70 4.13 12.96
N PHE A 76 2.97 3.08 12.60
CA PHE A 76 3.12 1.72 13.14
C PHE A 76 2.50 0.72 12.16
N LEU A 77 2.88 -0.54 12.30
CA LEU A 77 2.28 -1.66 11.56
C LEU A 77 1.16 -2.29 12.41
N VAL A 78 0.13 -2.83 11.76
CA VAL A 78 -0.98 -3.51 12.44
C VAL A 78 -1.05 -4.95 11.96
N ILE A 79 -1.18 -5.89 12.90
CA ILE A 79 -1.44 -7.30 12.63
C ILE A 79 -2.74 -7.74 13.29
N ASN A 80 -3.26 -8.91 12.90
CA ASN A 80 -4.50 -9.47 13.45
C ASN A 80 -5.68 -8.47 13.41
N HIS A 81 -5.73 -7.65 12.36
CA HIS A 81 -6.72 -6.59 12.18
C HIS A 81 -8.14 -7.09 11.83
N GLY A 82 -8.30 -8.40 11.62
CA GLY A 82 -9.60 -9.01 11.31
C GLY A 82 -10.11 -8.77 9.88
N ILE A 83 -9.30 -8.14 9.02
CA ILE A 83 -9.60 -8.01 7.58
C ILE A 83 -9.15 -9.32 6.92
N PRO A 84 -10.06 -10.06 6.24
CA PRO A 84 -9.69 -11.28 5.55
C PRO A 84 -8.66 -11.03 4.44
N GLU A 85 -7.66 -11.91 4.33
CA GLU A 85 -6.57 -11.81 3.36
C GLU A 85 -7.07 -11.71 1.91
N ARG A 86 -8.13 -12.44 1.55
CA ARG A 86 -8.77 -12.34 0.22
C ARG A 86 -9.12 -10.91 -0.20
N ILE A 87 -9.48 -10.03 0.75
CA ILE A 87 -9.85 -8.64 0.44
C ILE A 87 -8.60 -7.83 0.10
N LEU A 88 -7.48 -8.14 0.74
CA LEU A 88 -6.18 -7.53 0.44
C LEU A 88 -5.69 -8.01 -0.93
N GLU A 89 -5.78 -9.32 -1.19
CA GLU A 89 -5.43 -9.93 -2.48
C GLU A 89 -6.29 -9.38 -3.63
N ASP A 90 -7.60 -9.18 -3.42
CA ASP A 90 -8.50 -8.59 -4.41
C ASP A 90 -8.11 -7.13 -4.70
N SER A 91 -7.80 -6.34 -3.66
CA SER A 91 -7.32 -4.97 -3.82
C SER A 91 -6.02 -4.92 -4.64
N ASP A 92 -5.06 -5.80 -4.31
CA ASP A 92 -3.80 -5.91 -5.03
C ASP A 92 -4.04 -6.34 -6.48
N THR A 93 -4.94 -7.30 -6.70
CA THR A 93 -5.31 -7.78 -8.03
C THR A 93 -5.97 -6.69 -8.86
N LEU A 94 -6.85 -5.87 -8.28
CA LEU A 94 -7.47 -4.72 -8.95
C LEU A 94 -6.45 -3.63 -9.28
N MET A 95 -5.47 -3.38 -8.41
CA MET A 95 -4.38 -2.43 -8.65
C MET A 95 -3.45 -2.91 -9.78
N LEU A 96 -3.22 -4.22 -9.90
CA LEU A 96 -2.38 -4.81 -10.94
C LEU A 96 -3.08 -4.96 -12.30
N HIS A 97 -4.41 -5.18 -12.31
CA HIS A 97 -5.20 -5.39 -13.54
C HIS A 97 -6.00 -4.16 -13.99
N GLY A 98 -5.65 -2.96 -13.52
CA GLY A 98 -6.26 -1.69 -13.95
C GLY A 98 -6.31 -1.58 -15.47
N ASN A 99 -7.45 -1.96 -16.06
CA ASN A 99 -7.64 -2.08 -17.49
C ASN A 99 -7.93 -0.70 -18.09
N ALA A 100 -7.39 -0.48 -19.29
CA ALA A 100 -7.77 0.61 -20.15
C ALA A 100 -9.25 0.46 -20.53
N SER A 101 -10.13 1.11 -19.79
CA SER A 101 -11.47 1.46 -20.26
C SER A 101 -11.91 2.71 -19.51
N SER A 102 -11.61 3.86 -20.11
CA SER A 102 -12.27 5.13 -19.79
C SER A 102 -13.77 4.95 -19.98
N GLN A 103 -14.49 4.61 -18.91
CA GLN A 103 -15.91 4.89 -18.81
C GLN A 103 -16.10 5.88 -17.67
N SER A 104 -16.61 7.05 -18.06
CA SER A 104 -16.99 8.15 -17.19
C SER A 104 -18.03 7.66 -16.17
N TYR A 105 -17.63 7.46 -14.92
CA TYR A 105 -18.57 7.26 -13.82
C TYR A 105 -19.12 8.62 -13.38
N HIS A 106 -20.25 8.99 -13.96
CA HIS A 106 -21.16 9.96 -13.36
C HIS A 106 -22.21 9.16 -12.58
N GLY A 107 -22.07 9.05 -11.25
CA GLY A 107 -23.07 8.41 -10.39
C GLY A 107 -22.49 7.67 -9.18
N ASN A 108 -22.56 8.35 -8.04
CA ASN A 108 -22.65 7.91 -6.64
C ASN A 108 -22.49 6.39 -6.39
N ALA A 109 -21.31 5.94 -5.96
CA ALA A 109 -21.05 4.54 -5.58
C ALA A 109 -21.20 4.33 -4.06
N CYS A 110 -22.44 4.40 -3.58
CA CYS A 110 -22.86 3.70 -2.37
C CYS A 110 -23.80 2.59 -2.83
N THR A 111 -23.23 1.46 -3.27
CA THR A 111 -24.01 0.24 -3.51
C THR A 111 -23.24 -0.92 -2.93
N TYR A 112 -23.43 -1.12 -1.63
CA TYR A 112 -23.09 -2.33 -0.93
C TYR A 112 -23.80 -3.51 -1.60
N ALA A 113 -23.05 -4.57 -1.87
CA ALA A 113 -23.55 -5.85 -2.34
C ALA A 113 -24.59 -6.41 -1.36
N SER A 114 -25.87 -6.27 -1.71
CA SER A 114 -26.99 -6.98 -1.10
C SER A 114 -27.37 -8.11 -2.02
N GLU A 115 -26.67 -9.24 -1.97
CA GLU A 115 -27.07 -10.46 -2.68
C GLU A 115 -26.35 -11.70 -2.12
N LEU A 116 -26.51 -11.99 -0.83
CA LEU A 116 -26.17 -13.31 -0.26
C LEU A 116 -27.12 -13.73 0.88
N LEU A 117 -28.43 -13.51 0.73
CA LEU A 117 -29.44 -14.01 1.69
C LEU A 117 -30.78 -14.35 1.01
N SER A 118 -30.75 -15.28 0.06
CA SER A 118 -31.91 -16.13 -0.25
C SER A 118 -31.44 -17.30 -1.11
N ASP A 119 -31.21 -18.45 -0.47
CA ASP A 119 -31.58 -19.80 -0.92
C ASP A 119 -30.80 -20.83 -0.11
N THR A 120 -31.31 -21.95 0.41
CA THR A 120 -32.65 -22.45 0.73
C THR A 120 -32.33 -23.69 1.59
N LEU A 121 -32.74 -23.71 2.86
CA LEU A 121 -32.92 -24.96 3.60
C LEU A 121 -34.16 -25.65 3.03
N PRO A 122 -34.17 -26.98 2.91
CA PRO A 122 -35.36 -27.67 3.37
C PRO A 122 -35.09 -28.94 4.19
N ALA A 123 -35.93 -29.03 5.24
CA ALA A 123 -36.52 -30.18 5.93
C ALA A 123 -35.65 -31.40 6.27
#